data_AF-A0A356S887-F1
#
_entry.id   AF-A0A356S887-F1
#
_cell.length_a   1.000
_cell.length_b   1.000
_cell.length_c   1.000
_cell.angle_alpha   90.00
_cell.angle_beta   90.00
_cell.angle_gamma   90.00
#
_symmetry.space_group_name_H-M   'P 1'
#
loop_
_entity.id
_entity.type
_entity.pdbx_description
1 polymer ?
#
loop_
_entity_poly.entity_id
_entity_poly.type
_entity_poly.pdbx_seq_one_letter_code
_entity_poly.pdbx_strand_id
1 'polypeptide(L)'
;MSGKPEFVDVLVIGAGLAGIGSACQFRRKMPQLKLAILETRQVSGGTWDLFRYPGIRSDSDMYTYSYGFKPWTAKSAIADGDTILKY
;
A
#
# COMPACT_ATOMS: atom_id res chain seq x y z
N MET A 1 10.72 -12.04 25.88
CA MET A 1 10.03 -10.78 25.53
C MET A 1 8.67 -10.81 26.18
N SER A 2 8.43 -10.02 27.23
CA SER A 2 7.11 -9.92 27.89
C SER A 2 6.69 -8.45 27.90
N GLY A 3 6.26 -7.97 26.74
CA GLY A 3 5.50 -6.73 26.63
C GLY A 3 4.02 -7.05 26.80
N LYS A 4 3.25 -6.17 27.46
CA LYS A 4 1.78 -6.27 27.42
C LYS A 4 1.32 -6.21 25.96
N PRO A 5 0.36 -7.05 25.55
CA PRO A 5 -0.19 -6.97 24.20
C PRO A 5 -0.80 -5.59 23.97
N GLU A 6 -0.50 -4.99 22.82
CA GLU A 6 -1.17 -3.79 22.36
C GLU A 6 -2.48 -4.18 21.67
N PHE A 7 -3.56 -3.47 22.00
CA PHE A 7 -4.89 -3.71 21.43
C PHE A 7 -5.24 -2.60 20.44
N VAL A 8 -5.65 -3.02 19.24
CA VAL A 8 -6.15 -2.16 18.16
C VAL A 8 -7.51 -2.66 17.70
N ASP A 9 -8.35 -1.77 17.18
CA ASP A 9 -9.66 -2.13 16.66
C ASP A 9 -9.54 -2.80 15.28
N VAL A 10 -8.55 -2.37 14.49
CA VAL A 10 -8.25 -2.90 13.17
C VAL A 10 -6.75 -3.14 13.02
N LEU A 11 -6.40 -4.37 12.64
CA LEU A 11 -5.04 -4.76 12.29
C LEU A 11 -4.97 -5.12 10.80
N VAL A 12 -4.17 -4.37 10.04
CA VAL A 12 -3.90 -4.66 8.62
C VAL A 12 -2.55 -5.36 8.52
N ILE A 13 -2.51 -6.50 7.82
CA ILE A 13 -1.26 -7.24 7.58
C ILE A 13 -0.81 -7.01 6.14
N GLY A 14 0.38 -6.43 5.97
CA GLY A 14 0.98 -6.06 4.70
C GLY A 14 0.84 -4.57 4.39
N ALA A 15 1.97 -3.92 4.06
CA ALA A 15 2.03 -2.51 3.65
C ALA A 15 2.26 -2.36 2.13
N GLY A 16 1.59 -3.20 1.34
CA GLY A 16 1.42 -3.00 -0.11
C GLY A 16 0.25 -2.07 -0.42
N LEU A 17 -0.05 -1.87 -1.72
CA LEU A 17 -1.14 -0.98 -2.16
C LEU A 17 -2.50 -1.29 -1.50
N ALA A 18 -2.88 -2.56 -1.40
CA ALA A 18 -4.14 -2.94 -0.76
C ALA A 18 -4.20 -2.60 0.74
N GLY A 19 -3.09 -2.82 1.46
CA GLY A 19 -3.01 -2.54 2.90
C GLY A 19 -3.03 -1.05 3.20
N ILE A 20 -2.22 -0.27 2.46
CA ILE A 20 -2.20 1.20 2.56
C ILE A 20 -3.56 1.78 2.14
N GLY A 21 -4.13 1.32 1.02
CA GLY A 21 -5.44 1.75 0.56
C GLY A 21 -6.54 1.51 1.59
N SER A 22 -6.56 0.32 2.20
CA SER A 22 -7.50 -0.03 3.29
C SER A 22 -7.32 0.89 4.49
N ALA A 23 -6.08 1.08 4.95
CA ALA A 23 -5.76 1.96 6.07
C ALA A 23 -6.20 3.41 5.82
N CYS A 24 -6.00 3.93 4.61
CA CYS A 24 -6.49 5.25 4.21
C CYS A 24 -8.02 5.34 4.29
N GLN A 25 -8.75 4.31 3.86
CA GLN A 25 -10.22 4.28 3.94
C GLN A 25 -10.69 4.29 5.40
N PHE A 26 -10.09 3.47 6.27
CA PHE A 26 -10.41 3.46 7.70
C PHE A 26 -10.12 4.81 8.36
N ARG A 27 -8.94 5.39 8.12
CA ARG A 27 -8.56 6.70 8.68
C ARG A 27 -9.53 7.81 8.25
N ARG A 28 -10.07 7.76 7.03
CA ARG A 28 -11.00 8.78 6.51
C ARG A 28 -12.43 8.58 6.99
N LYS A 29 -12.92 7.34 7.02
CA LYS A 29 -14.33 7.02 7.32
C LYS A 29 -14.60 6.77 8.80
N MET A 30 -13.58 6.31 9.53
CA MET A 30 -13.66 5.89 10.93
C MET A 30 -12.43 6.37 11.73
N PRO A 31 -12.19 7.69 11.81
CA PRO A 31 -10.97 8.26 12.43
C PRO A 31 -10.82 7.94 13.93
N GLN A 32 -11.89 7.49 14.58
CA GLN A 32 -11.90 7.08 15.99
C GLN A 32 -11.26 5.71 16.24
N LEU A 33 -11.18 4.84 15.23
CA LEU A 33 -10.64 3.49 15.39
C LEU A 33 -9.11 3.51 15.54
N LYS A 34 -8.60 2.76 16.51
CA LYS A 34 -7.18 2.44 16.64
C LYS A 34 -6.81 1.45 15.54
N LEU A 35 -5.94 1.89 14.65
CA LEU A 35 -5.51 1.14 13.47
C LEU A 35 -4.00 0.93 13.54
N ALA A 36 -3.56 -0.31 13.30
CA ALA A 36 -2.16 -0.63 13.05
C ALA A 36 -1.99 -1.36 11.72
N ILE A 37 -0.84 -1.15 11.08
CA ILE A 37 -0.39 -1.90 9.92
C ILE A 37 0.89 -2.63 10.33
N LEU A 38 0.97 -3.93 10.08
CA LEU A 38 2.19 -4.70 10.25
C LEU A 38 2.73 -5.12 8.90
N GLU A 39 4.01 -4.85 8.67
CA GLU A 39 4.75 -5.26 7.49
C GLU A 39 6.01 -5.99 7.96
N THR A 40 6.33 -7.11 7.31
CA THR A 40 7.53 -7.89 7.64
C THR A 40 8.79 -7.18 7.13
N ARG A 41 8.67 -6.45 6.01
CA ARG A 41 9.76 -5.68 5.41
C ARG A 41 9.96 -4.35 6.16
N GLN A 42 11.17 -3.80 6.06
CA GLN A 42 11.50 -2.50 6.66
C GLN A 42 10.92 -1.31 5.88
N VAL A 43 10.30 -1.56 4.73
CA VAL A 43 9.77 -0.55 3.82
C VAL A 43 8.38 -1.00 3.32
N SER A 44 7.52 -0.03 3.02
CA SER A 44 6.24 -0.28 2.35
C SER A 44 6.43 -0.47 0.84
N GLY A 45 5.44 -1.04 0.18
CA GLY A 45 5.40 -1.22 -1.28
C GLY A 45 4.91 -2.61 -1.70
N GLY A 46 5.03 -3.60 -0.81
CA GLY A 46 4.61 -4.98 -1.08
C GLY A 46 5.32 -5.53 -2.33
N THR A 47 4.54 -6.01 -3.30
CA THR A 47 5.03 -6.53 -4.60
C THR A 47 6.07 -5.61 -5.25
N TRP A 48 5.82 -4.29 -5.24
CA TRP A 48 6.62 -3.31 -5.98
C TRP A 48 7.95 -2.95 -5.31
N ASP A 49 8.07 -3.23 -4.00
CA ASP A 49 9.36 -3.16 -3.31
C ASP A 49 10.10 -4.51 -3.32
N LEU A 50 9.35 -5.62 -3.22
CA LEU A 50 9.89 -6.97 -3.14
C LEU A 50 10.55 -7.42 -4.44
N PHE A 51 9.89 -7.21 -5.58
CA PHE A 51 10.39 -7.65 -6.87
C PHE A 51 11.08 -6.52 -7.60
N ARG A 52 12.39 -6.71 -7.87
CA ARG A 52 13.26 -5.70 -8.51
C ARG A 52 14.00 -6.23 -9.74
N TYR A 53 13.42 -7.20 -10.44
CA TYR A 53 14.00 -7.73 -11.66
C TYR A 53 13.79 -6.76 -12.84
N PRO A 54 14.68 -6.75 -13.85
CA PRO A 54 14.54 -5.86 -14.99
C PRO A 54 13.24 -6.09 -15.76
N GLY A 55 12.53 -4.99 -16.06
CA GLY A 55 11.30 -5.02 -16.87
C GLY A 55 10.00 -5.31 -16.11
N ILE A 56 10.04 -5.40 -14.78
CA ILE A 56 8.82 -5.49 -13.96
C ILE A 56 7.90 -4.27 -14.21
N ARG A 57 6.63 -4.55 -14.47
CA ARG A 57 5.58 -3.55 -14.72
C ARG A 57 4.22 -4.10 -14.37
N SER A 58 3.24 -3.21 -14.23
CA SER A 58 1.83 -3.60 -14.16
C SER A 58 1.34 -4.15 -15.50
N ASP A 59 0.45 -5.13 -15.45
CA ASP A 59 -0.36 -5.58 -16.60
C ASP A 59 -1.61 -4.71 -16.78
N SER A 60 -2.08 -4.10 -15.68
CA SER A 60 -3.21 -3.20 -15.61
C SER A 60 -2.77 -1.77 -15.84
N ASP A 61 -3.63 -0.96 -16.43
CA ASP A 61 -3.39 0.47 -16.53
C ASP A 61 -3.51 1.16 -15.15
N MET A 62 -2.73 2.20 -14.94
CA MET A 62 -2.70 2.92 -13.67
C MET A 62 -3.96 3.76 -13.42
N TYR A 63 -4.79 4.03 -14.42
CA TYR A 63 -6.06 4.74 -14.19
C TYR A 63 -7.07 3.84 -13.48
N THR A 64 -7.01 2.52 -13.70
CA THR A 64 -7.81 1.53 -12.98
C THR A 64 -7.13 0.99 -11.72
N TYR A 65 -5.79 0.92 -11.71
CA TYR A 65 -5.03 0.37 -10.59
C TYR A 65 -4.72 1.39 -9.47
N SER A 66 -4.74 2.70 -9.77
CA SER A 66 -4.51 3.75 -8.78
C SER A 66 -5.65 3.87 -7.76
N TYR A 67 -5.36 4.51 -6.63
CA TYR A 67 -6.40 4.85 -5.67
C TYR A 67 -7.34 5.90 -6.23
N GLY A 68 -8.65 5.69 -6.08
CA GLY A 68 -9.64 6.71 -6.46
C GLY A 68 -9.46 8.06 -5.75
N PHE A 69 -8.80 8.09 -4.58
CA PHE A 69 -8.47 9.32 -3.86
C PHE A 69 -7.10 9.92 -4.16
N LYS A 70 -6.29 9.25 -4.98
CA LYS A 70 -4.98 9.72 -5.44
C LYS A 70 -4.84 9.32 -6.90
N PRO A 71 -5.57 9.93 -7.83
CA PRO A 71 -5.58 9.49 -9.23
C PRO A 71 -4.18 9.49 -9.83
N TRP A 72 -3.96 8.60 -10.80
CA TRP A 72 -2.73 8.59 -11.59
C TRP A 72 -2.61 9.83 -12.47
N THR A 73 -1.45 10.48 -12.43
CA THR A 73 -1.20 11.74 -13.16
C THR A 73 -0.03 11.66 -14.14
N ALA A 74 0.72 10.56 -14.17
CA ALA A 74 1.82 10.40 -15.10
C ALA A 74 1.30 10.12 -16.53
N LYS A 75 2.12 10.42 -17.52
CA LYS A 75 1.75 10.26 -18.94
C LYS A 75 1.60 8.80 -19.36
N SER A 76 2.38 7.89 -18.79
CA SER A 76 2.32 6.47 -19.15
C SER A 76 1.18 5.79 -18.38
N ALA A 77 0.29 5.12 -19.11
CA ALA A 77 -0.78 4.32 -18.50
C ALA A 77 -0.24 3.02 -17.89
N ILE A 78 0.77 2.42 -18.51
CA ILE A 78 1.46 1.23 -17.98
C ILE A 78 2.73 1.70 -17.26
N ALA A 79 2.79 1.47 -15.95
CA ALA A 79 3.91 1.88 -15.12
C ALA A 79 4.84 0.71 -14.80
N ASP A 80 6.14 1.00 -14.77
CA ASP A 80 7.17 0.09 -14.26
C ASP A 80 7.13 0.02 -12.72
N GLY A 81 7.81 -0.98 -12.16
CA GLY A 81 7.79 -1.21 -10.71
C GLY A 81 8.30 -0.03 -9.89
N ASP A 82 9.35 0.65 -10.32
CA ASP A 82 9.91 1.81 -9.60
C ASP A 82 8.94 2.99 -9.58
N THR A 83 8.21 3.21 -10.67
CA THR A 83 7.20 4.27 -10.76
C THR A 83 5.99 3.93 -9.87
N ILE A 84 5.58 2.67 -9.82
CA ILE A 84 4.49 2.24 -8.93
C ILE A 84 4.91 2.31 -7.46
N LEU A 85 6.17 1.98 -7.13
CA LEU A 85 6.68 2.09 -5.77
C LEU A 85 6.74 3.55 -5.27
N LYS A 86 7.00 4.51 -6.16
CA LYS A 86 7.01 5.95 -5.85
C LYS A 86 5.62 6.57 -5.76
N TYR A 87 4.62 5.91 -6.34
CA TYR A 87 3.23 6.34 -6.31
C TYR A 87 2.62 6.02 -4.94
#